data_AF-A0ABD7VA17-F1
#
_entry.id   AF-A0ABD7VA17-F1
#
_cell.length_a   1.000
_cell.length_b   1.000
_cell.length_c   1.000
_cell.angle_alpha   90.00
_cell.angle_beta   90.00
_cell.angle_gamma   90.00
#
_symmetry.space_group_name_H-M   'P 1'
#
loop_
_entity.id
_entity.type
_entity.pdbx_description
1 polymer ?
#
loop_
_entity_poly.entity_id
_entity_poly.type
_entity_poly.pdbx_seq_one_letter_code
_entity_poly.pdbx_strand_id
1 'polypeptide(L)'
;MGHIRVSGLAKAYKQYPNRWSRLFEWLVPFSRPRHHLHWVLQDVDFEIQPGEAVGIVGVNGAGKSTLLKMITGTTQPTCGQIQLQGRVAALLELGMGFHPDFTGRQNAFMAGQLLGMQVEEIDALMPQIESFAEIGEAIDQPVRTYSSGMQMRLAFSVATARRPDILIVDEALSVGDAYFQHKSFERIRSFRKAGTTLLIVSHDRSAIQSICDTAILLENGRLAMRGKPEEVMDYYNAMLAQREGQIVRQEMLANGQVQTISGTGEAAIISVRLLDAQGRSLEVAEVGQAVVLEVQTEVRQDIERLILGFMIKDRLGQAIYGINTHRLDKPVVELSAGDRVTFRFAFDMRLGKGSYSVALSLSRLDSHLDRNFEWRDYGLIFHVINNRQEDFVGCAWLQAHTEITRSSGNLSPTPDTEISR
;
A
#
# COMPACT_ATOMS: atom_id res chain seq x y z
N MET A 1 -1.63 20.53 15.40
CA MET A 1 -0.87 19.26 15.45
C MET A 1 -1.85 18.17 15.84
N GLY A 2 -2.02 17.17 14.98
CA GLY A 2 -3.06 16.15 15.10
C GLY A 2 -2.64 14.99 16.01
N HIS A 3 -3.44 14.62 16.99
CA HIS A 3 -3.16 13.46 17.85
C HIS A 3 -4.38 12.56 17.96
N ILE A 4 -4.16 11.24 17.93
CA ILE A 4 -5.21 10.23 18.08
C ILE A 4 -4.81 9.26 19.18
N ARG A 5 -5.64 9.13 20.21
CA ARG A 5 -5.48 8.09 21.23
C ARG A 5 -6.76 7.28 21.35
N VAL A 6 -6.61 5.97 21.19
CA VAL A 6 -7.67 4.98 21.31
C VAL A 6 -7.34 4.09 22.50
N SER A 7 -8.29 3.94 23.44
CA SER A 7 -8.06 3.17 24.66
C SER A 7 -9.25 2.26 25.01
N GLY A 8 -8.98 0.96 25.15
CA GLY A 8 -9.94 -0.10 25.48
C GLY A 8 -11.15 -0.13 24.55
N LEU A 9 -10.96 0.22 23.27
CA LEU A 9 -12.08 0.49 22.37
C LEU A 9 -12.79 -0.80 21.98
N ALA A 10 -14.09 -0.85 22.18
CA ALA A 10 -14.91 -1.99 21.79
C ALA A 10 -16.24 -1.56 21.17
N LYS A 11 -16.71 -2.32 20.17
CA LYS A 11 -17.99 -2.11 19.51
C LYS A 11 -18.75 -3.42 19.35
N ALA A 12 -19.96 -3.45 19.90
CA ALA A 12 -20.95 -4.48 19.66
C ALA A 12 -22.19 -3.91 18.96
N TYR A 13 -22.77 -4.70 18.07
CA TYR A 13 -24.09 -4.45 17.51
C TYR A 13 -25.10 -5.46 18.07
N LYS A 14 -26.28 -4.95 18.46
CA LYS A 14 -27.38 -5.80 18.92
C LYS A 14 -28.01 -6.52 17.72
N GLN A 15 -27.95 -7.83 17.73
CA GLN A 15 -28.65 -8.66 16.75
C GLN A 15 -29.88 -9.27 17.41
N TYR A 16 -31.04 -9.07 16.78
CA TYR A 16 -32.32 -9.60 17.24
C TYR A 16 -32.76 -10.72 16.30
N PRO A 17 -33.28 -11.85 16.81
CA PRO A 17 -33.73 -12.96 15.95
C PRO A 17 -34.94 -12.57 15.08
N ASN A 18 -35.77 -11.64 15.55
CA ASN A 18 -36.89 -11.09 14.78
C ASN A 18 -37.26 -9.67 15.25
N ARG A 19 -38.08 -8.96 14.46
CA ARG A 19 -38.51 -7.57 14.75
C ARG A 19 -39.35 -7.49 16.04
N TRP A 20 -40.09 -8.53 16.37
CA TRP A 20 -40.94 -8.61 17.56
C TRP A 20 -40.11 -8.68 18.85
N SER A 21 -39.01 -9.41 18.86
CA SER A 21 -38.06 -9.46 19.97
C SER A 21 -37.53 -8.07 20.34
N ARG A 22 -37.25 -7.24 19.33
CA ARG A 22 -36.84 -5.83 19.53
C ARG A 22 -37.96 -5.00 20.15
N LEU A 23 -39.20 -5.15 19.66
CA LEU A 23 -40.35 -4.42 20.18
C LEU A 23 -40.65 -4.80 21.64
N PHE A 24 -40.64 -6.09 21.96
CA PHE A 24 -40.89 -6.56 23.31
C PHE A 24 -39.77 -6.15 24.30
N GLU A 25 -38.51 -6.13 23.87
CA GLU A 25 -37.40 -5.66 24.71
C GLU A 25 -37.56 -4.16 25.06
N TRP A 26 -38.14 -3.36 24.17
CA TRP A 26 -38.39 -1.93 24.41
C TRP A 26 -39.63 -1.67 25.27
N LEU A 27 -40.71 -2.42 25.04
CA LEU A 27 -42.01 -2.18 25.69
C LEU A 27 -42.17 -2.86 27.05
N VAL A 28 -41.40 -3.90 27.36
CA VAL A 28 -41.51 -4.64 28.62
C VAL A 28 -40.37 -4.22 29.56
N PRO A 29 -40.66 -3.40 30.59
CA PRO A 29 -39.66 -3.05 31.61
C PRO A 29 -39.15 -4.33 32.29
N PHE A 30 -37.85 -4.40 32.57
CA PHE A 30 -37.18 -5.56 33.20
C PHE A 30 -37.20 -6.87 32.40
N SER A 31 -37.54 -6.84 31.10
CA SER A 31 -37.40 -8.01 30.26
C SER A 31 -35.92 -8.41 30.09
N ARG A 32 -35.65 -9.72 30.06
CA ARG A 32 -34.31 -10.22 29.75
C ARG A 32 -33.92 -9.75 28.34
N PRO A 33 -32.66 -9.37 28.10
CA PRO A 33 -32.17 -9.04 26.76
C PRO A 33 -32.56 -10.13 25.77
N ARG A 34 -33.24 -9.76 24.70
CA ARG A 34 -33.66 -10.65 23.61
C ARG A 34 -32.76 -10.50 22.37
N HIS A 35 -31.65 -9.81 22.53
CA HIS A 35 -30.59 -9.68 21.53
C HIS A 35 -29.33 -10.42 21.97
N HIS A 36 -28.55 -10.86 21.00
CA HIS A 36 -27.15 -11.21 21.20
C HIS A 36 -26.25 -10.07 20.74
N LEU A 37 -25.12 -9.90 21.41
CA LEU A 37 -24.12 -8.91 21.06
C LEU A 37 -23.15 -9.51 20.04
N HIS A 38 -23.17 -8.97 18.83
CA HIS A 38 -22.17 -9.26 17.82
C HIS A 38 -21.04 -8.24 17.93
N TRP A 39 -19.93 -8.66 18.50
CA TRP A 39 -18.74 -7.83 18.67
C TRP A 39 -17.96 -7.71 17.36
N VAL A 40 -17.79 -6.49 16.88
CA VAL A 40 -17.02 -6.18 15.68
C VAL A 40 -15.61 -5.72 16.02
N LEU A 41 -15.44 -5.01 17.13
CA LEU A 41 -14.15 -4.62 17.68
C LEU A 41 -14.12 -4.89 19.18
N GLN A 42 -12.99 -5.34 19.70
CA GLN A 42 -12.78 -5.63 21.11
C GLN A 42 -11.36 -5.25 21.51
N ASP A 43 -11.24 -4.51 22.62
CA ASP A 43 -9.97 -4.26 23.30
C ASP A 43 -8.88 -3.71 22.37
N VAL A 44 -9.23 -2.66 21.63
CA VAL A 44 -8.29 -1.99 20.71
C VAL A 44 -7.66 -0.80 21.40
N ASP A 45 -6.33 -0.82 21.49
CA ASP A 45 -5.51 0.22 22.13
C ASP A 45 -4.36 0.63 21.20
N PHE A 46 -4.32 1.91 20.82
CA PHE A 46 -3.18 2.48 20.11
C PHE A 46 -3.17 4.00 20.21
N GLU A 47 -2.01 4.57 19.92
CA GLU A 47 -1.76 6.01 19.89
C GLU A 47 -0.98 6.38 18.63
N ILE A 48 -1.41 7.47 17.99
CA ILE A 48 -0.78 8.04 16.80
C ILE A 48 -0.26 9.43 17.15
N GLN A 49 1.05 9.60 17.02
CA GLN A 49 1.75 10.84 17.36
C GLN A 49 1.54 11.92 16.28
N PRO A 50 1.69 13.20 16.61
CA PRO A 50 1.63 14.27 15.63
C PRO A 50 2.61 14.11 14.47
N GLY A 51 2.09 14.15 13.24
CA GLY A 51 2.86 13.96 12.02
C GLY A 51 3.19 12.51 11.67
N GLU A 52 2.83 11.54 12.51
CA GLU A 52 2.98 10.12 12.21
C GLU A 52 1.96 9.69 11.14
N ALA A 53 2.42 8.90 10.17
CA ALA A 53 1.57 8.22 9.21
C ALA A 53 1.41 6.73 9.57
N VAL A 54 0.17 6.30 9.79
CA VAL A 54 -0.16 4.95 10.22
C VAL A 54 -1.09 4.27 9.23
N GLY A 55 -0.70 3.07 8.79
CA GLY A 55 -1.54 2.19 7.97
C GLY A 55 -2.40 1.26 8.83
N ILE A 56 -3.68 1.07 8.50
CA ILE A 56 -4.52 0.00 9.04
C ILE A 56 -4.73 -1.04 7.95
N VAL A 57 -4.28 -2.26 8.23
CA VAL A 57 -4.34 -3.42 7.36
C VAL A 57 -5.21 -4.49 8.02
N GLY A 58 -5.82 -5.37 7.24
CA GLY A 58 -6.59 -6.49 7.75
C GLY A 58 -7.60 -7.00 6.73
N VAL A 59 -8.12 -8.19 6.95
CA VAL A 59 -9.12 -8.80 6.06
C VAL A 59 -10.43 -8.01 6.01
N ASN A 60 -11.25 -8.30 5.01
CA ASN A 60 -12.64 -7.84 5.00
C ASN A 60 -13.37 -8.41 6.23
N GLY A 61 -14.13 -7.55 6.91
CA GLY A 61 -14.79 -7.90 8.16
C GLY A 61 -13.92 -7.79 9.43
N ALA A 62 -12.64 -7.42 9.34
CA ALA A 62 -11.78 -7.23 10.53
C ALA A 62 -12.18 -6.04 11.43
N GLY A 63 -13.14 -5.21 11.01
CA GLY A 63 -13.59 -4.05 11.77
C GLY A 63 -12.96 -2.71 11.37
N LYS A 64 -12.14 -2.64 10.30
CA LYS A 64 -11.45 -1.41 9.83
C LYS A 64 -12.40 -0.21 9.64
N SER A 65 -13.45 -0.38 8.84
CA SER A 65 -14.42 0.69 8.58
C SER A 65 -15.21 1.07 9.85
N THR A 66 -15.49 0.11 10.74
CA THR A 66 -16.12 0.40 12.03
C THR A 66 -15.20 1.20 12.95
N LEU A 67 -13.90 0.90 12.96
CA LEU A 67 -12.90 1.66 13.69
C LEU A 67 -12.83 3.10 13.17
N LEU A 68 -12.73 3.28 11.86
CA LEU A 68 -12.72 4.59 11.21
C LEU A 68 -13.99 5.39 11.52
N LYS A 69 -15.17 4.76 11.50
CA LYS A 69 -16.44 5.39 11.86
C LYS A 69 -16.48 5.84 13.33
N MET A 70 -15.88 5.07 14.23
CA MET A 70 -15.76 5.49 15.63
C MET A 70 -14.77 6.63 15.81
N ILE A 71 -13.61 6.57 15.13
CA ILE A 71 -12.62 7.66 15.17
C ILE A 71 -13.25 8.95 14.65
N THR A 72 -13.99 8.91 13.55
CA THR A 72 -14.66 10.10 13.00
C THR A 72 -15.92 10.53 13.75
N GLY A 73 -16.34 9.80 14.79
CA GLY A 73 -17.52 10.12 15.59
C GLY A 73 -18.86 9.82 14.90
N THR A 74 -18.86 9.20 13.71
CA THR A 74 -20.11 8.78 13.02
C THR A 74 -20.78 7.58 13.72
N THR A 75 -20.03 6.83 14.53
CA THR A 75 -20.57 5.74 15.35
C THR A 75 -20.00 5.83 16.76
N GLN A 76 -20.83 5.74 17.78
CA GLN A 76 -20.34 5.71 19.17
C GLN A 76 -19.79 4.32 19.54
N PRO A 77 -18.70 4.26 20.33
CA PRO A 77 -18.21 3.00 20.89
C PRO A 77 -19.20 2.40 21.89
N THR A 78 -19.12 1.08 22.10
CA THR A 78 -19.84 0.41 23.18
C THR A 78 -19.09 0.53 24.49
N CYS A 79 -17.77 0.37 24.45
CA CYS A 79 -16.85 0.57 25.57
C CYS A 79 -15.58 1.29 25.09
N GLY A 80 -14.83 1.85 26.04
CA GLY A 80 -13.59 2.57 25.76
C GLY A 80 -13.82 4.01 25.33
N GLN A 81 -12.73 4.67 24.93
CA GLN A 81 -12.74 6.08 24.57
C GLN A 81 -11.78 6.38 23.42
N ILE A 82 -12.13 7.42 22.65
CA ILE A 82 -11.29 7.98 21.59
C ILE A 82 -11.06 9.46 21.93
N GLN A 83 -9.79 9.85 21.98
CA GLN A 83 -9.38 11.24 22.15
C GLN A 83 -8.76 11.71 20.84
N LEU A 84 -9.29 12.83 20.32
CA LEU A 84 -8.82 13.49 19.11
C LEU A 84 -8.46 14.93 19.42
N GLN A 85 -7.27 15.34 18.99
CA GLN A 85 -6.84 16.73 19.05
C GLN A 85 -6.51 17.24 17.66
N GLY A 86 -7.08 18.40 17.29
CA GLY A 86 -6.90 19.01 15.97
C GLY A 86 -8.08 18.75 15.02
N ARG A 87 -8.03 19.38 13.86
CA ARG A 87 -9.06 19.24 12.82
C ARG A 87 -8.89 17.95 12.02
N VAL A 88 -9.94 17.15 11.99
CA VAL A 88 -10.01 15.90 11.22
C VAL A 88 -10.65 16.16 9.86
N ALA A 89 -9.99 15.73 8.79
CA ALA A 89 -10.61 15.50 7.50
C ALA A 89 -10.65 13.99 7.25
N ALA A 90 -11.83 13.43 6.97
CA ALA A 90 -11.99 12.01 6.72
C ALA A 90 -12.62 11.75 5.35
N LEU A 91 -11.94 10.93 4.55
CA LEU A 91 -12.31 10.60 3.17
C LEU A 91 -13.03 9.24 3.09
N LEU A 92 -13.81 8.90 4.13
CA LEU A 92 -14.52 7.61 4.27
C LEU A 92 -15.76 7.52 3.38
N GLU A 93 -16.41 8.66 3.16
CA GLU A 93 -17.68 8.77 2.45
C GLU A 93 -17.60 10.04 1.57
N LEU A 94 -16.63 10.06 0.65
CA LEU A 94 -16.43 11.18 -0.28
C LEU A 94 -17.72 11.46 -1.06
N GLY A 95 -18.18 12.70 -1.01
CA GLY A 95 -19.45 13.13 -1.61
C GLY A 95 -20.64 13.03 -0.66
N MET A 96 -20.44 12.56 0.59
CA MET A 96 -21.46 12.69 1.63
C MET A 96 -21.75 14.16 1.88
N GLY A 97 -23.03 14.52 1.80
CA GLY A 97 -23.47 15.90 1.87
C GLY A 97 -23.53 16.60 0.51
N PHE A 98 -23.39 15.91 -0.61
CA PHE A 98 -23.78 16.46 -1.91
C PHE A 98 -25.29 16.31 -2.16
N HIS A 99 -25.90 17.36 -2.70
CA HIS A 99 -27.26 17.39 -3.16
C HIS A 99 -27.29 17.29 -4.71
N PRO A 100 -28.05 16.33 -5.28
CA PRO A 100 -28.02 16.04 -6.72
C PRO A 100 -28.49 17.20 -7.60
N ASP A 101 -29.42 18.02 -7.11
CA ASP A 101 -29.95 19.17 -7.84
C ASP A 101 -29.10 20.44 -7.70
N PHE A 102 -28.09 20.43 -6.83
CA PHE A 102 -27.20 21.56 -6.66
C PHE A 102 -26.04 21.48 -7.65
N THR A 103 -25.51 22.63 -8.05
CA THR A 103 -24.31 22.69 -8.88
C THR A 103 -23.10 22.16 -8.11
N GLY A 104 -22.01 21.84 -8.81
CA GLY A 104 -20.74 21.50 -8.16
C GLY A 104 -20.26 22.59 -7.21
N ARG A 105 -20.37 23.86 -7.60
CA ARG A 105 -20.03 25.01 -6.75
C ARG A 105 -20.86 25.06 -5.47
N GLN A 106 -22.18 24.91 -5.58
CA GLN A 106 -23.08 24.88 -4.41
C GLN A 106 -22.77 23.69 -3.48
N ASN A 107 -22.47 22.53 -4.06
CA ASN A 107 -22.04 21.36 -3.31
C ASN A 107 -20.68 21.53 -2.63
N ALA A 108 -19.74 22.25 -3.25
CA ALA A 108 -18.46 22.60 -2.64
C ALA A 108 -18.64 23.50 -1.42
N PHE A 109 -19.53 24.50 -1.48
CA PHE A 109 -19.91 25.30 -0.31
C PHE A 109 -20.53 24.45 0.79
N MET A 110 -21.54 23.64 0.46
CA MET A 110 -22.24 22.81 1.45
C MET A 110 -21.30 21.80 2.13
N ALA A 111 -20.48 21.09 1.35
CA ALA A 111 -19.52 20.13 1.89
C ALA A 111 -18.39 20.81 2.68
N GLY A 112 -17.89 21.96 2.21
CA GLY A 112 -16.88 22.74 2.94
C GLY A 112 -17.39 23.20 4.32
N GLN A 113 -18.64 23.63 4.40
CA GLN A 113 -19.27 24.01 5.68
C GLN A 113 -19.43 22.81 6.62
N LEU A 114 -19.81 21.64 6.10
CA LEU A 114 -19.87 20.39 6.89
C LEU A 114 -18.49 19.98 7.43
N LEU A 115 -17.41 20.35 6.74
CA LEU A 115 -16.03 20.17 7.19
C LEU A 115 -15.53 21.29 8.13
N GLY A 116 -16.41 22.23 8.50
CA GLY A 116 -16.11 23.32 9.43
C GLY A 116 -15.36 24.50 8.82
N MET A 117 -15.42 24.69 7.50
CA MET A 117 -14.90 25.88 6.81
C MET A 117 -15.94 27.01 6.82
N GLN A 118 -15.48 28.26 6.91
CA GLN A 118 -16.35 29.43 6.76
C GLN A 118 -16.61 29.71 5.27
N VAL A 119 -17.71 30.39 4.96
CA VAL A 119 -18.11 30.66 3.56
C VAL A 119 -17.03 31.45 2.82
N GLU A 120 -16.46 32.45 3.48
CA GLU A 120 -15.41 33.32 2.92
C GLU A 120 -14.12 32.52 2.64
N GLU A 121 -13.83 31.52 3.47
CA GLU A 121 -12.70 30.62 3.28
C GLU A 121 -12.92 29.70 2.07
N ILE A 122 -14.13 29.16 1.92
CA ILE A 122 -14.48 28.29 0.78
C ILE A 122 -14.42 29.08 -0.52
N ASP A 123 -14.92 30.31 -0.53
CA ASP A 123 -14.89 31.19 -1.71
C ASP A 123 -13.44 31.49 -2.13
N ALA A 124 -12.56 31.81 -1.17
CA ALA A 124 -11.14 32.01 -1.43
C ALA A 124 -10.41 30.75 -1.93
N LEU A 125 -10.85 29.56 -1.51
CA LEU A 125 -10.29 28.28 -1.94
C LEU A 125 -10.91 27.75 -3.24
N MET A 126 -12.02 28.32 -3.71
CA MET A 126 -12.78 27.81 -4.86
C MET A 126 -11.94 27.64 -6.14
N PRO A 127 -11.05 28.58 -6.53
CA PRO A 127 -10.19 28.40 -7.70
C PRO A 127 -9.23 27.19 -7.57
N GLN A 128 -8.76 26.91 -6.35
CA GLN A 128 -7.91 25.74 -6.08
C GLN A 128 -8.71 24.44 -6.13
N ILE A 129 -9.96 24.47 -5.64
CA ILE A 129 -10.89 23.33 -5.71
C ILE A 129 -11.19 22.99 -7.17
N GLU A 130 -11.54 23.99 -7.99
CA GLU A 130 -11.85 23.83 -9.41
C GLU A 130 -10.65 23.29 -10.20
N SER A 131 -9.47 23.91 -10.03
CA SER A 131 -8.25 23.47 -10.71
C SER A 131 -7.76 22.09 -10.25
N PHE A 132 -8.01 21.70 -8.99
CA PHE A 132 -7.69 20.36 -8.56
C PHE A 132 -8.67 19.33 -9.12
N ALA A 133 -9.97 19.63 -9.11
CA ALA A 133 -11.03 18.72 -9.55
C ALA A 133 -10.98 18.42 -11.05
N GLU A 134 -10.54 19.40 -11.87
CA GLU A 134 -10.44 19.27 -13.33
C GLU A 134 -11.76 18.81 -13.99
N ILE A 135 -12.89 19.30 -13.49
CA ILE A 135 -14.23 19.00 -14.04
C ILE A 135 -14.72 20.03 -15.06
N GLY A 136 -13.93 21.08 -15.31
CA GLY A 136 -14.23 22.12 -16.31
C GLY A 136 -15.55 22.85 -16.04
N GLU A 137 -16.29 23.17 -17.11
CA GLU A 137 -17.58 23.87 -17.06
C GLU A 137 -18.68 23.10 -16.31
N ALA A 138 -18.46 21.82 -16.02
CA ALA A 138 -19.42 21.04 -15.25
C ALA A 138 -19.58 21.56 -13.81
N ILE A 139 -18.63 22.34 -13.26
CA ILE A 139 -18.73 22.90 -11.90
C ILE A 139 -20.02 23.69 -11.67
N ASP A 140 -20.56 24.34 -12.70
CA ASP A 140 -21.81 25.11 -12.64
C ASP A 140 -23.03 24.30 -13.13
N GLN A 141 -22.86 23.00 -13.40
CA GLN A 141 -23.94 22.06 -13.73
C GLN A 141 -24.39 21.26 -12.49
N PRO A 142 -25.66 20.84 -12.41
CA PRO A 142 -26.16 20.01 -11.32
C PRO A 142 -25.40 18.69 -11.16
N VAL A 143 -25.05 18.30 -9.94
CA VAL A 143 -24.25 17.10 -9.64
C VAL A 143 -24.88 15.80 -10.13
N ARG A 144 -26.21 15.74 -10.31
CA ARG A 144 -26.90 14.59 -10.95
C ARG A 144 -26.47 14.30 -12.38
N THR A 145 -25.83 15.26 -13.07
CA THR A 145 -25.29 15.06 -14.43
C THR A 145 -23.86 14.54 -14.43
N TYR A 146 -23.21 14.47 -13.27
CA TYR A 146 -21.80 14.09 -13.14
C TYR A 146 -21.64 12.57 -13.27
N SER A 147 -20.52 12.15 -13.84
CA SER A 147 -20.04 10.78 -13.63
C SER A 147 -19.60 10.57 -12.17
N SER A 148 -19.57 9.32 -11.70
CA SER A 148 -19.04 8.99 -10.37
C SER A 148 -17.61 9.52 -10.16
N GLY A 149 -16.79 9.50 -11.21
CA GLY A 149 -15.44 10.08 -11.18
C GLY A 149 -15.46 11.59 -10.93
N MET A 150 -16.28 12.35 -11.64
CA MET A 150 -16.38 13.81 -11.45
C MET A 150 -16.85 14.17 -10.04
N GLN A 151 -17.86 13.46 -9.52
CA GLN A 151 -18.36 13.68 -8.16
C GLN A 151 -17.25 13.46 -7.12
N MET A 152 -16.51 12.38 -7.27
CA MET A 152 -15.41 12.05 -6.38
C MET A 152 -14.25 13.03 -6.47
N ARG A 153 -13.88 13.46 -7.69
CA ARG A 153 -12.84 14.47 -7.89
C ARG A 153 -13.18 15.76 -7.17
N LEU A 154 -14.42 16.23 -7.33
CA LEU A 154 -14.88 17.43 -6.62
C LEU A 154 -14.88 17.22 -5.11
N ALA A 155 -15.41 16.09 -4.62
CA ALA A 155 -15.43 15.78 -3.19
C ALA A 155 -14.03 15.75 -2.57
N PHE A 156 -13.07 15.09 -3.23
CA PHE A 156 -11.68 15.06 -2.79
C PHE A 156 -11.05 16.45 -2.81
N SER A 157 -11.31 17.23 -3.87
CA SER A 157 -10.80 18.60 -4.02
C SER A 157 -11.26 19.51 -2.89
N VAL A 158 -12.54 19.44 -2.53
CA VAL A 158 -13.11 20.21 -1.41
C VAL A 158 -12.52 19.73 -0.08
N ALA A 159 -12.49 18.42 0.16
CA ALA A 159 -12.00 17.85 1.42
C ALA A 159 -10.51 18.12 1.66
N THR A 160 -9.73 18.31 0.60
CA THR A 160 -8.28 18.59 0.64
C THR A 160 -7.92 20.02 0.22
N ALA A 161 -8.91 20.91 0.08
CA ALA A 161 -8.67 22.32 -0.25
C ALA A 161 -7.81 23.01 0.81
N ARG A 162 -7.98 22.61 2.07
CA ARG A 162 -7.19 23.06 3.21
C ARG A 162 -6.47 21.87 3.85
N ARG A 163 -5.22 22.08 4.28
CA ARG A 163 -4.46 21.09 5.03
C ARG A 163 -5.11 20.81 6.40
N PRO A 164 -5.46 19.55 6.72
CA PRO A 164 -5.97 19.17 8.04
C PRO A 164 -4.84 18.89 9.04
N ASP A 165 -5.17 18.84 10.34
CA ASP A 165 -4.25 18.32 11.37
C ASP A 165 -4.18 16.79 11.32
N ILE A 166 -5.32 16.15 11.07
CA ILE A 166 -5.49 14.70 10.94
C ILE A 166 -6.18 14.42 9.61
N LEU A 167 -5.57 13.62 8.76
CA LEU A 167 -6.18 13.11 7.54
C LEU A 167 -6.47 11.62 7.70
N ILE A 168 -7.72 11.23 7.51
CA ILE A 168 -8.17 9.84 7.52
C ILE A 168 -8.57 9.45 6.10
N VAL A 169 -7.96 8.38 5.60
CA VAL A 169 -8.14 7.90 4.24
C VAL A 169 -8.66 6.48 4.26
N ASP A 170 -9.76 6.23 3.54
CA ASP A 170 -10.25 4.88 3.29
C ASP A 170 -9.81 4.38 1.91
N GLU A 171 -9.90 3.06 1.71
CA GLU A 171 -9.54 2.35 0.47
C GLU A 171 -10.22 2.94 -0.78
N ALA A 172 -11.33 3.65 -0.57
CA ALA A 172 -12.13 4.33 -1.58
C ALA A 172 -11.35 5.36 -2.41
N LEU A 173 -10.15 5.82 -2.01
CA LEU A 173 -9.31 6.64 -2.89
C LEU A 173 -8.87 5.94 -4.19
N SER A 174 -9.06 4.63 -4.29
CA SER A 174 -8.87 3.84 -5.51
C SER A 174 -9.99 4.01 -6.54
N VAL A 175 -10.99 4.86 -6.27
CA VAL A 175 -12.05 5.20 -7.22
C VAL A 175 -11.63 6.46 -8.00
N GLY A 176 -11.91 6.52 -9.31
CA GLY A 176 -11.36 7.52 -10.23
C GLY A 176 -10.41 6.91 -11.26
N ASP A 177 -9.78 7.75 -12.10
CA ASP A 177 -8.77 7.29 -13.05
C ASP A 177 -7.35 7.32 -12.45
N ALA A 178 -6.43 6.56 -13.05
CA ALA A 178 -5.06 6.42 -12.57
C ALA A 178 -4.33 7.77 -12.45
N TYR A 179 -4.62 8.71 -13.35
CA TYR A 179 -4.06 10.05 -13.31
C TYR A 179 -4.51 10.82 -12.06
N PHE A 180 -5.80 10.85 -11.74
CA PHE A 180 -6.30 11.54 -10.56
C PHE A 180 -5.90 10.85 -9.25
N GLN A 181 -5.79 9.52 -9.24
CA GLN A 181 -5.24 8.79 -8.09
C GLN A 181 -3.81 9.25 -7.79
N HIS A 182 -2.95 9.33 -8.81
CA HIS A 182 -1.58 9.80 -8.64
C HIS A 182 -1.55 11.23 -8.08
N LYS A 183 -2.37 12.14 -8.64
CA LYS A 183 -2.52 13.52 -8.15
C LYS A 183 -2.99 13.58 -6.69
N SER A 184 -3.91 12.71 -6.31
CA SER A 184 -4.44 12.59 -4.95
C SER A 184 -3.39 12.10 -3.96
N PHE A 185 -2.60 11.08 -4.33
CA PHE A 185 -1.50 10.60 -3.51
C PHE A 185 -0.39 11.64 -3.35
N GLU A 186 -0.06 12.41 -4.38
CA GLU A 186 0.89 13.51 -4.27
C GLU A 186 0.39 14.61 -3.31
N ARG A 187 -0.91 14.94 -3.35
CA ARG A 187 -1.53 15.86 -2.36
C ARG A 187 -1.37 15.32 -0.94
N ILE A 188 -1.65 14.03 -0.71
CA ILE A 188 -1.51 13.38 0.61
C ILE A 188 -0.05 13.43 1.08
N ARG A 189 0.91 13.11 0.19
CA ARG A 189 2.34 13.18 0.48
C ARG A 189 2.78 14.60 0.86
N SER A 190 2.25 15.62 0.18
CA SER A 190 2.53 17.02 0.50
C SER A 190 2.04 17.41 1.91
N PHE A 191 0.86 16.93 2.31
CA PHE A 191 0.33 17.15 3.66
C PHE A 191 1.16 16.43 4.73
N ARG A 192 1.56 15.19 4.49
CA ARG A 192 2.48 14.45 5.38
C ARG A 192 3.79 15.22 5.56
N LYS A 193 4.43 15.66 4.47
CA LYS A 193 5.66 16.48 4.53
C LYS A 193 5.47 17.77 5.32
N ALA A 194 4.26 18.32 5.32
CA ALA A 194 3.92 19.53 6.06
C ALA A 194 3.52 19.25 7.54
N GLY A 195 3.55 18.00 8.00
CA GLY A 195 3.30 17.60 9.39
C GLY A 195 1.86 17.20 9.72
N THR A 196 1.04 16.87 8.72
CA THR A 196 -0.30 16.28 8.94
C THR A 196 -0.17 14.85 9.43
N THR A 197 -0.88 14.51 10.51
CA THR A 197 -1.01 13.14 11.00
C THR A 197 -1.91 12.36 10.06
N LEU A 198 -1.48 11.18 9.62
CA LEU A 198 -2.17 10.41 8.59
C LEU A 198 -2.61 9.05 9.13
N LEU A 199 -3.87 8.70 8.90
CA LEU A 199 -4.39 7.35 9.11
C LEU A 199 -4.96 6.85 7.79
N ILE A 200 -4.36 5.80 7.22
CA ILE A 200 -4.79 5.25 5.94
C ILE A 200 -5.19 3.79 6.08
N VAL A 201 -6.31 3.41 5.47
CA VAL A 201 -6.76 2.02 5.35
C VAL A 201 -6.53 1.58 3.92
N SER A 202 -5.71 0.55 3.74
CA SER A 202 -5.43 -0.01 2.43
C SER A 202 -4.97 -1.46 2.55
N HIS A 203 -5.25 -2.24 1.52
CA HIS A 203 -4.65 -3.56 1.30
C HIS A 203 -3.48 -3.49 0.29
N ASP A 204 -3.20 -2.33 -0.31
CA ASP A 204 -2.07 -2.14 -1.21
C ASP A 204 -0.77 -1.98 -0.41
N ARG A 205 0.11 -2.98 -0.56
CA ARG A 205 1.46 -3.00 0.03
C ARG A 205 2.28 -1.77 -0.34
N SER A 206 2.24 -1.36 -1.61
CA SER A 206 3.06 -0.25 -2.13
C SER A 206 2.66 1.09 -1.51
N ALA A 207 1.35 1.35 -1.41
CA ALA A 207 0.82 2.53 -0.75
C ALA A 207 1.21 2.57 0.74
N ILE A 208 1.01 1.46 1.46
CA ILE A 208 1.32 1.37 2.89
C ILE A 208 2.82 1.56 3.16
N GLN A 209 3.69 0.87 2.40
CA GLN A 209 5.15 0.98 2.56
C GLN A 209 5.69 2.36 2.17
N SER A 210 5.15 3.00 1.13
CA SER A 210 5.67 4.29 0.67
C SER A 210 5.19 5.50 1.49
N ILE A 211 4.03 5.39 2.15
CA ILE A 211 3.37 6.52 2.80
C ILE A 211 3.39 6.42 4.34
N CYS A 212 3.42 5.22 4.92
CA CYS A 212 3.28 5.05 6.36
C CYS A 212 4.65 4.92 7.06
N ASP A 213 4.73 5.42 8.29
CA ASP A 213 5.85 5.20 9.21
C ASP A 213 5.68 3.88 9.96
N THR A 214 4.45 3.59 10.38
CA THR A 214 4.06 2.33 11.04
C THR A 214 2.78 1.77 10.45
N ALA A 215 2.49 0.50 10.71
CA ALA A 215 1.23 -0.12 10.34
C ALA A 215 0.66 -0.92 11.50
N ILE A 216 -0.66 -1.07 11.50
CA ILE A 216 -1.47 -1.82 12.45
C ILE A 216 -2.25 -2.88 11.67
N LEU A 217 -2.12 -4.13 12.06
CA LEU A 217 -2.94 -5.22 11.58
C LEU A 217 -4.12 -5.44 12.52
N LEU A 218 -5.33 -5.36 11.97
CA LEU A 218 -6.55 -5.79 12.62
C LEU A 218 -6.92 -7.21 12.17
N GLU A 219 -7.17 -8.07 13.16
CA GLU A 219 -7.68 -9.42 12.94
C GLU A 219 -8.86 -9.70 13.87
N ASN A 220 -9.99 -10.16 13.30
CA ASN A 220 -11.18 -10.56 14.04
C ASN A 220 -11.64 -9.53 15.09
N GLY A 221 -11.50 -8.24 14.76
CA GLY A 221 -11.88 -7.14 15.65
C GLY A 221 -10.86 -6.77 16.72
N ARG A 222 -9.65 -7.31 16.69
CA ARG A 222 -8.57 -7.03 17.66
C ARG A 222 -7.31 -6.53 16.95
N LEU A 223 -6.47 -5.81 17.69
CA LEU A 223 -5.14 -5.45 17.23
C LEU A 223 -4.23 -6.67 17.32
N ALA A 224 -3.84 -7.22 16.17
CA ALA A 224 -3.00 -8.42 16.09
C ALA A 224 -1.51 -8.07 16.09
N MET A 225 -1.13 -7.01 15.38
CA MET A 225 0.26 -6.58 15.24
C MET A 225 0.34 -5.07 15.01
N ARG A 226 1.38 -4.43 15.55
CA ARG A 226 1.81 -3.07 15.19
C ARG A 226 3.31 -3.08 14.99
N GLY A 227 3.79 -2.48 13.90
CA GLY A 227 5.22 -2.49 13.59
C GLY A 227 5.55 -1.71 12.32
N LYS A 228 6.69 -2.03 11.72
CA LYS A 228 7.06 -1.45 10.42
C LYS A 228 6.08 -1.91 9.34
N PRO A 229 5.77 -1.07 8.34
CA PRO A 229 4.87 -1.42 7.24
C PRO A 229 5.21 -2.75 6.55
N GLU A 230 6.50 -3.03 6.30
CA GLU A 230 6.94 -4.27 5.67
C GLU A 230 6.61 -5.51 6.50
N GLU A 231 7.02 -5.54 7.77
CA GLU A 231 6.79 -6.65 8.70
C GLU A 231 5.30 -6.95 8.87
N VAL A 232 4.46 -5.91 8.99
CA VAL A 232 3.02 -6.02 9.13
C VAL A 232 2.37 -6.57 7.85
N MET A 233 2.81 -6.10 6.68
CA MET A 233 2.29 -6.58 5.39
C MET A 233 2.74 -8.02 5.11
N ASP A 234 3.95 -8.41 5.51
CA ASP A 234 4.42 -9.80 5.41
C ASP A 234 3.58 -10.74 6.28
N TYR A 235 3.34 -10.36 7.54
CA TYR A 235 2.46 -11.13 8.43
C TYR A 235 1.03 -11.19 7.88
N TYR A 236 0.49 -10.09 7.36
CA TYR A 236 -0.85 -10.06 6.75
C TYR A 236 -0.96 -11.02 5.57
N ASN A 237 0.01 -11.01 4.65
CA ASN A 237 0.04 -11.90 3.49
C ASN A 237 0.18 -13.38 3.92
N ALA A 238 1.02 -13.65 4.91
CA ALA A 238 1.11 -14.96 5.51
C ALA A 238 -0.23 -15.42 6.12
N MET A 239 -0.91 -14.58 6.89
CA MET A 239 -2.22 -14.91 7.47
C MET A 239 -3.28 -15.16 6.39
N LEU A 240 -3.29 -14.40 5.30
CA LEU A 240 -4.17 -14.64 4.15
C LEU A 240 -3.92 -16.03 3.56
N ALA A 241 -2.65 -16.34 3.32
CA ALA A 241 -2.22 -17.67 2.92
C ALA A 241 -2.75 -18.74 3.90
N GLN A 242 -2.60 -18.56 5.22
CA GLN A 242 -3.08 -19.53 6.20
C GLN A 242 -4.59 -19.78 6.19
N ARG A 243 -5.38 -18.73 5.96
CA ARG A 243 -6.85 -18.86 5.82
C ARG A 243 -7.25 -19.63 4.57
N GLU A 244 -6.41 -19.62 3.54
CA GLU A 244 -6.54 -20.46 2.35
C GLU A 244 -6.02 -21.90 2.59
N GLY A 245 -5.67 -22.25 3.82
CA GLY A 245 -5.15 -23.57 4.19
C GLY A 245 -3.64 -23.73 3.99
N GLN A 246 -2.91 -22.62 3.82
CA GLN A 246 -1.46 -22.64 3.64
C GLN A 246 -0.72 -22.66 4.99
N ILE A 247 0.43 -23.30 5.06
CA ILE A 247 1.28 -23.33 6.26
C ILE A 247 2.07 -22.02 6.31
N VAL A 248 2.11 -21.34 7.46
CA VAL A 248 2.95 -20.15 7.71
C VAL A 248 3.97 -20.47 8.79
N ARG A 249 5.23 -20.11 8.55
CA ARG A 249 6.32 -20.20 9.52
C ARG A 249 7.15 -18.92 9.50
N GLN A 250 7.48 -18.40 10.67
CA GLN A 250 8.38 -17.27 10.83
C GLN A 250 9.65 -17.72 11.56
N GLU A 251 10.80 -17.29 11.06
CA GLU A 251 12.11 -17.58 11.65
C GLU A 251 12.94 -16.31 11.74
N MET A 252 13.65 -16.14 12.86
CA MET A 252 14.61 -15.04 13.01
C MET A 252 15.94 -15.49 12.40
N LEU A 253 16.38 -14.78 11.36
CA LEU A 253 17.68 -15.00 10.73
C LEU A 253 18.81 -14.48 11.63
N ALA A 254 20.03 -15.00 11.42
CA ALA A 254 21.22 -14.62 12.20
C ALA A 254 21.55 -13.11 12.14
N ASN A 255 21.07 -12.42 11.11
CA ASN A 255 21.23 -10.97 10.93
C ASN A 255 20.10 -10.14 11.57
N GLY A 256 19.18 -10.77 12.31
CA GLY A 256 18.06 -10.14 13.01
C GLY A 256 16.82 -9.88 12.16
N GLN A 257 16.83 -10.23 10.86
CA GLN A 257 15.64 -10.12 10.01
C GLN A 257 14.68 -11.30 10.24
N VAL A 258 13.37 -11.06 10.09
CA VAL A 258 12.35 -12.10 10.19
C VAL A 258 12.08 -12.66 8.79
N GLN A 259 12.47 -13.92 8.57
CA GLN A 259 12.09 -14.67 7.38
C GLN A 259 10.69 -15.23 7.57
N THR A 260 9.82 -14.95 6.60
CA THR A 260 8.47 -15.51 6.54
C THR A 260 8.39 -16.52 5.39
N ILE A 261 7.98 -17.75 5.71
CA ILE A 261 7.69 -18.81 4.76
C ILE A 261 6.18 -19.09 4.82
N SER A 262 5.49 -19.06 3.69
CA SER A 262 4.05 -19.36 3.61
C SER A 262 3.70 -20.17 2.37
N GLY A 263 2.71 -21.05 2.39
CA GLY A 263 2.28 -21.79 1.19
C GLY A 263 1.61 -23.13 1.50
N THR A 264 0.93 -23.75 0.53
CA THR A 264 0.26 -25.04 0.73
C THR A 264 1.23 -26.17 1.10
N GLY A 265 2.53 -26.01 0.77
CA GLY A 265 3.58 -26.99 1.03
C GLY A 265 3.56 -28.17 0.06
N GLU A 266 2.77 -28.09 -1.02
CA GLU A 266 2.72 -29.10 -2.10
C GLU A 266 4.04 -29.18 -2.87
N ALA A 267 4.77 -28.05 -2.94
CA ALA A 267 6.16 -27.98 -3.36
C ALA A 267 6.93 -27.08 -2.40
N ALA A 268 8.21 -27.36 -2.19
CA ALA A 268 9.03 -26.64 -1.23
C ALA A 268 10.41 -26.27 -1.78
N ILE A 269 10.96 -25.15 -1.32
CA ILE A 269 12.31 -24.71 -1.66
C ILE A 269 13.32 -25.40 -0.73
N ILE A 270 14.26 -26.14 -1.30
CA ILE A 270 15.31 -26.85 -0.56
C ILE A 270 16.50 -25.92 -0.31
N SER A 271 16.99 -25.27 -1.36
CA SER A 271 18.18 -24.42 -1.28
C SER A 271 18.12 -23.27 -2.30
N VAL A 272 18.75 -22.16 -1.94
CA VAL A 272 18.86 -20.95 -2.75
C VAL A 272 20.30 -20.52 -2.71
N ARG A 273 20.94 -20.37 -3.88
CA ARG A 273 22.34 -19.96 -3.99
C ARG A 273 22.52 -18.99 -5.14
N LEU A 274 23.31 -17.95 -4.92
CA LEU A 274 23.86 -17.14 -6.00
C LEU A 274 25.23 -17.70 -6.34
N LEU A 275 25.46 -18.04 -7.60
CA LEU A 275 26.68 -18.71 -8.04
C LEU A 275 27.49 -17.83 -8.99
N ASP A 276 28.81 -17.95 -8.94
CA ASP A 276 29.71 -17.40 -9.94
C ASP A 276 29.81 -18.29 -11.20
N ALA A 277 30.62 -17.84 -12.17
CA ALA A 277 30.87 -18.58 -13.41
C ALA A 277 31.56 -19.95 -13.20
N GLN A 278 32.13 -20.21 -12.03
CA GLN A 278 32.73 -21.49 -11.65
C GLN A 278 31.78 -22.36 -10.82
N GLY A 279 30.54 -21.91 -10.58
CA GLY A 279 29.53 -22.62 -9.78
C GLY A 279 29.74 -22.51 -8.27
N ARG A 280 30.56 -21.58 -7.79
CA ARG A 280 30.80 -21.35 -6.36
C ARG A 280 29.79 -20.35 -5.80
N SER A 281 29.36 -20.55 -4.56
CA SER A 281 28.40 -19.66 -3.90
C SER A 281 29.01 -18.28 -3.62
N LEU A 282 28.21 -17.24 -3.84
CA LEU A 282 28.56 -15.85 -3.63
C LEU A 282 27.70 -15.24 -2.51
N GLU A 283 28.34 -14.62 -1.54
CA GLU A 283 27.71 -13.68 -0.60
C GLU A 283 27.89 -12.22 -1.07
N VAL A 284 28.92 -11.97 -1.88
CA VAL A 284 29.26 -10.66 -2.43
C VAL A 284 29.47 -10.81 -3.94
N ALA A 285 28.77 -9.99 -4.71
CA ALA A 285 28.89 -9.91 -6.16
C ALA A 285 29.49 -8.55 -6.58
N GLU A 286 30.23 -8.55 -7.68
CA GLU A 286 30.81 -7.34 -8.28
C GLU A 286 29.88 -6.77 -9.37
N VAL A 287 29.82 -5.45 -9.55
CA VAL A 287 29.02 -4.85 -10.62
C VAL A 287 29.49 -5.35 -11.99
N GLY A 288 28.55 -5.85 -12.79
CA GLY A 288 28.76 -6.45 -14.10
C GLY A 288 29.21 -7.91 -14.06
N GLN A 289 29.36 -8.52 -12.88
CA GLN A 289 29.69 -9.95 -12.77
C GLN A 289 28.53 -10.82 -13.28
N ALA A 290 28.83 -11.78 -14.15
CA ALA A 290 27.88 -12.81 -14.52
C ALA A 290 27.61 -13.74 -13.33
N VAL A 291 26.35 -13.91 -12.97
CA VAL A 291 25.90 -14.73 -11.83
C VAL A 291 24.77 -15.65 -12.25
N VAL A 292 24.56 -16.71 -11.46
CA VAL A 292 23.42 -17.62 -11.61
C VAL A 292 22.70 -17.74 -10.27
N LEU A 293 21.41 -17.36 -10.23
CA LEU A 293 20.54 -17.73 -9.12
C LEU A 293 20.07 -19.16 -9.33
N GLU A 294 20.55 -20.07 -8.48
CA GLU A 294 20.14 -21.47 -8.45
C GLU A 294 19.16 -21.70 -7.30
N VAL A 295 18.01 -22.31 -7.62
CA VAL A 295 16.97 -22.67 -6.66
C VAL A 295 16.63 -24.14 -6.84
N GLN A 296 16.83 -24.93 -5.79
CA GLN A 296 16.44 -26.33 -5.76
C GLN A 296 15.10 -26.48 -5.05
N THR A 297 14.19 -27.24 -5.63
CA THR A 297 12.85 -27.48 -5.09
C THR A 297 12.54 -28.97 -5.03
N GLU A 298 11.64 -29.34 -4.13
CA GLU A 298 11.09 -30.69 -4.00
C GLU A 298 9.57 -30.62 -4.10
N VAL A 299 8.99 -31.49 -4.91
CA VAL A 299 7.55 -31.69 -5.05
C VAL A 299 7.11 -32.72 -4.03
N ARG A 300 6.14 -32.40 -3.19
CA ARG A 300 5.65 -33.27 -2.10
C ARG A 300 4.29 -33.90 -2.40
N GLN A 301 3.55 -33.32 -3.34
CA GLN A 301 2.27 -33.82 -3.85
C GLN A 301 2.22 -33.63 -5.36
N ASP A 302 1.45 -34.44 -6.06
CA ASP A 302 1.29 -34.32 -7.50
C ASP A 302 0.73 -32.94 -7.86
N ILE A 303 1.42 -32.23 -8.75
CA ILE A 303 1.05 -30.88 -9.19
C ILE A 303 1.07 -30.80 -10.71
N GLU A 304 -0.01 -30.25 -11.27
CA GLU A 304 -0.16 -30.08 -12.73
C GLU A 304 0.89 -29.11 -13.31
N ARG A 305 1.23 -28.07 -12.54
CA ARG A 305 2.07 -26.97 -13.01
C ARG A 305 2.82 -26.32 -11.87
N LEU A 306 4.11 -26.08 -12.08
CA LEU A 306 5.02 -25.41 -11.17
C LEU A 306 5.70 -24.22 -11.86
N ILE A 307 5.54 -23.05 -11.27
CA ILE A 307 6.23 -21.82 -11.64
C ILE A 307 7.11 -21.42 -10.48
N LEU A 308 8.38 -21.09 -10.78
CA LEU A 308 9.27 -20.43 -9.84
C LEU A 308 9.40 -18.96 -10.23
N GLY A 309 9.08 -18.09 -9.30
CA GLY A 309 9.34 -16.65 -9.35
C GLY A 309 10.41 -16.25 -8.34
N PHE A 310 11.15 -15.21 -8.66
CA PHE A 310 11.99 -14.51 -7.70
C PHE A 310 11.87 -13.00 -7.85
N MET A 311 12.14 -12.29 -6.76
CA MET A 311 12.16 -10.85 -6.71
C MET A 311 13.39 -10.39 -5.92
N ILE A 312 14.23 -9.57 -6.56
CA ILE A 312 15.33 -8.89 -5.90
C ILE A 312 14.80 -7.60 -5.29
N LYS A 313 15.02 -7.42 -3.99
CA LYS A 313 14.68 -6.22 -3.23
C LYS A 313 15.94 -5.53 -2.72
N ASP A 314 15.88 -4.22 -2.56
CA ASP A 314 16.94 -3.47 -1.87
C ASP A 314 16.82 -3.54 -0.34
N ARG A 315 17.72 -2.85 0.37
CA ARG A 315 17.74 -2.78 1.84
C ARG A 315 16.48 -2.17 2.48
N LEU A 316 15.65 -1.47 1.71
CA LEU A 316 14.41 -0.85 2.16
C LEU A 316 13.18 -1.72 1.82
N GLY A 317 13.40 -2.92 1.27
CA GLY A 317 12.34 -3.83 0.83
C GLY A 317 11.72 -3.44 -0.52
N GLN A 318 12.26 -2.43 -1.20
CA GLN A 318 11.75 -1.99 -2.50
C GLN A 318 12.12 -3.02 -3.57
N ALA A 319 11.13 -3.49 -4.33
CA ALA A 319 11.35 -4.37 -5.47
C ALA A 319 12.16 -3.66 -6.55
N ILE A 320 13.30 -4.26 -6.93
CA ILE A 320 14.21 -3.77 -7.97
C ILE A 320 14.01 -4.52 -9.28
N TYR A 321 13.89 -5.85 -9.20
CA TYR A 321 13.65 -6.70 -10.36
C TYR A 321 12.89 -7.94 -9.92
N GLY A 322 11.97 -8.40 -10.77
CA GLY A 322 11.26 -9.65 -10.53
C GLY A 322 10.88 -10.33 -11.83
N ILE A 323 11.03 -11.64 -11.86
CA ILE A 323 10.64 -12.48 -12.99
C ILE A 323 10.21 -13.85 -12.50
N ASN A 324 9.52 -14.61 -13.35
CA ASN A 324 9.16 -15.98 -13.07
C ASN A 324 9.27 -16.83 -14.33
N THR A 325 9.24 -18.15 -14.15
CA THR A 325 9.34 -19.07 -15.28
C THR A 325 8.12 -19.03 -16.21
N HIS A 326 6.96 -18.52 -15.77
CA HIS A 326 5.80 -18.32 -16.65
C HIS A 326 6.01 -17.22 -17.67
N ARG A 327 6.50 -16.05 -17.24
CA ARG A 327 6.86 -14.90 -18.10
C ARG A 327 8.02 -15.17 -19.04
N LEU A 328 8.77 -16.24 -18.78
CA LEU A 328 9.83 -16.75 -19.63
C LEU A 328 9.37 -17.92 -20.52
N ASP A 329 8.08 -18.24 -20.54
CA ASP A 329 7.48 -19.36 -21.26
C ASP A 329 8.12 -20.72 -20.94
N LYS A 330 8.53 -20.90 -19.68
CA LYS A 330 9.20 -22.11 -19.16
C LYS A 330 8.56 -22.68 -17.87
N PRO A 331 7.23 -22.80 -17.76
CA PRO A 331 6.63 -23.51 -16.63
C PRO A 331 7.08 -24.99 -16.66
N VAL A 332 7.19 -25.61 -15.49
CA VAL A 332 7.30 -27.08 -15.40
C VAL A 332 5.89 -27.62 -15.21
N VAL A 333 5.55 -28.69 -15.92
CA VAL A 333 4.21 -29.28 -15.90
C VAL A 333 4.30 -30.76 -15.55
N GLU A 334 3.19 -31.33 -15.09
CA GLU A 334 3.02 -32.77 -14.83
C GLU A 334 4.07 -33.33 -13.86
N LEU A 335 4.19 -32.74 -12.66
CA LEU A 335 5.14 -33.17 -11.64
C LEU A 335 4.49 -34.12 -10.65
N SER A 336 5.23 -35.16 -10.24
CA SER A 336 4.82 -36.16 -9.26
C SER A 336 5.44 -35.91 -7.90
N ALA A 337 4.79 -36.39 -6.84
CA ALA A 337 5.36 -36.38 -5.50
C ALA A 337 6.73 -37.09 -5.47
N GLY A 338 7.74 -36.42 -4.91
CA GLY A 338 9.14 -36.85 -4.87
C GLY A 338 10.05 -36.21 -5.92
N ASP A 339 9.49 -35.55 -6.95
CA ASP A 339 10.28 -34.90 -7.98
C ASP A 339 11.14 -33.76 -7.40
N ARG A 340 12.34 -33.62 -7.94
CA ARG A 340 13.24 -32.52 -7.62
C ARG A 340 13.54 -31.70 -8.86
N VAL A 341 13.33 -30.40 -8.77
CA VAL A 341 13.54 -29.48 -9.87
C VAL A 341 14.61 -28.47 -9.46
N THR A 342 15.60 -28.26 -10.33
CA THR A 342 16.62 -27.22 -10.15
C THR A 342 16.41 -26.14 -11.19
N PHE A 343 16.12 -24.94 -10.73
CA PHE A 343 15.97 -23.77 -11.57
C PHE A 343 17.26 -22.95 -11.55
N ARG A 344 17.67 -22.43 -12.71
CA ARG A 344 18.85 -21.59 -12.86
C ARG A 344 18.52 -20.36 -13.68
N PHE A 345 18.60 -19.19 -13.06
CA PHE A 345 18.45 -17.90 -13.73
C PHE A 345 19.83 -17.24 -13.86
N ALA A 346 20.35 -17.18 -15.08
CA ALA A 346 21.61 -16.51 -15.37
C ALA A 346 21.35 -15.03 -15.72
N PHE A 347 22.13 -14.13 -15.13
CA PHE A 347 22.05 -12.70 -15.41
C PHE A 347 23.36 -11.99 -15.03
N ASP A 348 23.58 -10.80 -15.59
CA ASP A 348 24.67 -9.92 -15.17
C ASP A 348 24.24 -9.14 -13.92
N MET A 349 25.13 -9.01 -12.94
CA MET A 349 24.89 -8.20 -11.74
C MET A 349 24.95 -6.70 -12.06
N ARG A 350 23.89 -6.16 -12.66
CA ARG A 350 23.77 -4.74 -13.03
C ARG A 350 23.19 -3.89 -11.90
N LEU A 351 23.39 -4.30 -10.65
CA LEU A 351 22.89 -3.58 -9.49
C LEU A 351 23.97 -2.64 -8.92
N GLY A 352 23.52 -1.56 -8.27
CA GLY A 352 24.39 -0.62 -7.56
C GLY A 352 25.02 -1.21 -6.29
N LYS A 353 26.00 -0.50 -5.71
CA LYS A 353 26.61 -0.89 -4.44
C LYS A 353 25.56 -0.92 -3.32
N GLY A 354 25.44 -2.05 -2.60
CA GLY A 354 24.40 -2.18 -1.58
C GLY A 354 24.19 -3.58 -1.03
N SER A 355 23.17 -3.71 -0.18
CA SER A 355 22.66 -4.97 0.33
C SER A 355 21.32 -5.25 -0.33
N TYR A 356 21.13 -6.49 -0.77
CA TYR A 356 19.96 -6.95 -1.49
C TYR A 356 19.45 -8.26 -0.90
N SER A 357 18.15 -8.51 -1.04
CA SER A 357 17.53 -9.79 -0.70
C SER A 357 16.77 -10.36 -1.90
N VAL A 358 16.61 -11.68 -1.91
CA VAL A 358 15.81 -12.41 -2.89
C VAL A 358 14.60 -13.01 -2.19
N ALA A 359 13.41 -12.56 -2.57
CA ALA A 359 12.15 -13.25 -2.25
C ALA A 359 11.84 -14.26 -3.35
N LEU A 360 11.25 -15.40 -2.99
CA LEU A 360 10.96 -16.51 -3.90
C LEU A 360 9.50 -16.93 -3.78
N SER A 361 8.92 -17.40 -4.89
CA SER A 361 7.57 -17.93 -4.94
C SER A 361 7.50 -19.19 -5.82
N LEU A 362 6.90 -20.26 -5.30
CA LEU A 362 6.44 -21.42 -6.03
C LEU A 362 4.92 -21.32 -6.17
N SER A 363 4.40 -21.22 -7.39
CA SER A 363 2.96 -21.06 -7.65
C SER A 363 2.51 -21.85 -8.87
N ARG A 364 1.19 -21.97 -9.03
CA ARG A 364 0.58 -22.62 -10.21
C ARG A 364 0.45 -21.69 -11.42
N LEU A 365 0.18 -20.40 -11.20
CA LEU A 365 0.00 -19.36 -12.24
C LEU A 365 0.98 -18.18 -12.05
N ASP A 366 0.83 -17.12 -12.87
CA ASP A 366 1.74 -15.95 -12.94
C ASP A 366 1.89 -15.22 -11.60
N SER A 367 0.84 -15.20 -10.78
CA SER A 367 0.84 -14.54 -9.48
C SER A 367 0.85 -15.55 -8.33
N HIS A 368 1.57 -15.22 -7.26
CA HIS A 368 1.54 -15.94 -5.98
C HIS A 368 0.18 -15.84 -5.28
N LEU A 369 -0.78 -15.09 -5.82
CA LEU A 369 -2.16 -15.03 -5.31
C LEU A 369 -3.02 -16.23 -5.76
N ASP A 370 -2.56 -17.04 -6.72
CA ASP A 370 -3.26 -18.25 -7.15
C ASP A 370 -2.45 -19.51 -6.78
N ARG A 371 -2.96 -20.27 -5.80
CA ARG A 371 -2.39 -21.52 -5.26
C ARG A 371 -0.87 -21.46 -5.09
N ASN A 372 -0.46 -20.69 -4.08
CA ASN A 372 0.93 -20.56 -3.64
C ASN A 372 1.40 -21.82 -2.92
N PHE A 373 2.35 -22.54 -3.51
CA PHE A 373 2.97 -23.72 -2.91
C PHE A 373 3.96 -23.35 -1.81
N GLU A 374 4.82 -22.37 -2.09
CA GLU A 374 5.73 -21.77 -1.11
C GLU A 374 6.16 -20.37 -1.54
N TRP A 375 5.92 -19.39 -0.69
CA TRP A 375 6.50 -18.07 -0.67
C TRP A 375 7.56 -18.04 0.43
N ARG A 376 8.73 -17.48 0.13
CA ARG A 376 9.82 -17.31 1.07
C ARG A 376 10.42 -15.93 0.92
N ASP A 377 10.23 -15.06 1.92
CA ASP A 377 10.95 -13.80 1.96
C ASP A 377 12.37 -14.01 2.50
N TYR A 378 13.30 -13.11 2.15
CA TYR A 378 14.71 -13.22 2.52
C TYR A 378 15.32 -14.61 2.21
N GLY A 379 14.90 -15.24 1.11
CA GLY A 379 15.38 -16.56 0.70
C GLY A 379 16.89 -16.60 0.41
N LEU A 380 17.45 -15.46 0.03
CA LEU A 380 18.89 -15.20 -0.03
C LEU A 380 19.16 -13.73 0.28
N ILE A 381 20.29 -13.44 0.92
CA ILE A 381 20.80 -12.07 1.09
C ILE A 381 22.20 -12.03 0.51
N PHE A 382 22.51 -10.98 -0.24
CA PHE A 382 23.83 -10.78 -0.83
C PHE A 382 24.17 -9.30 -0.90
N HIS A 383 25.45 -9.01 -1.03
CA HIS A 383 25.97 -7.66 -1.20
C HIS A 383 26.50 -7.44 -2.61
N VAL A 384 26.41 -6.21 -3.08
CA VAL A 384 27.02 -5.78 -4.34
C VAL A 384 28.06 -4.71 -4.04
N ILE A 385 29.25 -4.90 -4.60
CA ILE A 385 30.37 -3.96 -4.52
C ILE A 385 30.75 -3.49 -5.93
N ASN A 386 31.33 -2.29 -6.01
CA ASN A 386 31.80 -1.72 -7.27
C ASN A 386 33.25 -1.23 -7.12
N ASN A 387 34.19 -2.05 -7.56
CA ASN A 387 35.62 -1.81 -7.63
C ASN A 387 36.13 -1.81 -9.08
N ARG A 388 35.31 -2.25 -10.05
CA ARG A 388 35.75 -2.47 -11.44
C ARG A 388 35.07 -1.58 -12.48
N GLN A 389 33.91 -1.01 -12.16
CA GLN A 389 33.17 -0.14 -13.09
C GLN A 389 33.27 1.32 -12.67
N GLU A 390 32.75 2.23 -13.49
CA GLU A 390 32.59 3.63 -13.14
C GLU A 390 31.79 3.80 -11.85
N ASP A 391 32.09 4.83 -11.05
CA ASP A 391 31.24 5.17 -9.91
C ASP A 391 29.93 5.79 -10.43
N PHE A 392 28.81 5.30 -9.93
CA PHE A 392 27.49 5.78 -10.30
C PHE A 392 26.59 5.85 -9.07
N VAL A 393 25.55 6.66 -9.18
CA VAL A 393 24.51 6.82 -8.17
C VAL A 393 23.26 6.08 -8.63
N GLY A 394 22.64 5.33 -7.72
CA GLY A 394 21.39 4.61 -7.96
C GLY A 394 21.52 3.11 -7.77
N CYS A 395 20.47 2.39 -8.16
CA CYS A 395 20.35 0.94 -7.96
C CYS A 395 20.67 0.11 -9.21
N ALA A 396 20.83 0.74 -10.38
CA ALA A 396 21.05 0.06 -11.65
C ALA A 396 22.24 0.64 -12.41
N TRP A 397 23.12 -0.24 -12.88
CA TRP A 397 24.23 0.08 -13.75
C TRP A 397 23.80 -0.01 -15.22
N LEU A 398 23.69 1.13 -15.88
CA LEU A 398 23.17 1.24 -17.24
C LEU A 398 24.25 1.34 -18.32
N GLN A 399 25.54 1.37 -17.94
CA GLN A 399 26.67 1.49 -18.88
C GLN A 399 26.56 2.73 -19.78
N ALA A 400 26.31 3.91 -19.20
CA ALA A 400 26.09 5.12 -19.97
C ALA A 400 27.38 5.58 -20.67
N HIS A 401 27.27 5.96 -21.95
CA HIS A 401 28.36 6.56 -22.72
C HIS A 401 28.07 8.05 -22.94
N THR A 402 29.11 8.89 -22.83
CA THR A 402 28.98 10.35 -23.03
C THR A 402 29.79 10.79 -24.24
N GLU A 403 29.14 11.53 -25.14
CA GLU A 403 29.79 12.28 -26.21
C GLU A 403 29.59 13.78 -25.95
N ILE A 404 30.67 14.57 -25.96
CA ILE A 404 30.62 16.01 -25.69
C ILE A 404 31.11 16.74 -26.93
N THR A 405 30.22 17.51 -27.56
CA THR A 405 30.58 18.45 -28.63
C THR A 405 30.50 19.87 -28.08
N ARG A 406 31.56 20.68 -28.33
CA ARG A 406 31.61 22.09 -27.95
C ARG A 406 31.71 22.94 -29.20
N SER A 407 30.71 23.77 -29.47
CA SER A 407 30.80 24.84 -30.47
C SER A 407 31.30 26.12 -29.80
N SER A 408 32.52 26.55 -30.13
CA SER A 408 32.98 27.91 -29.81
C SER A 408 32.46 28.87 -30.87
N GLY A 409 31.49 29.72 -30.52
CA GLY A 409 31.08 30.81 -31.39
C GLY A 409 32.20 31.84 -31.53
N ASN A 410 32.67 32.08 -32.75
CA ASN A 410 33.46 33.27 -33.05
C ASN A 410 32.55 34.49 -32.86
N LEU A 411 32.84 35.33 -31.86
CA LEU A 411 32.42 36.73 -31.85
C LEU A 411 33.22 37.46 -32.93
N SER A 412 32.71 37.50 -34.16
CA SER A 412 33.19 38.44 -35.17
C SER A 412 32.43 39.78 -35.03
N PRO A 413 33.13 40.92 -35.03
CA PRO A 413 32.51 42.23 -34.85
C PRO A 413 31.69 42.60 -36.09
N THR A 414 30.47 43.08 -35.88
CA THR A 414 29.66 43.73 -36.92
C THR A 414 30.40 44.97 -37.45
N PRO A 415 30.71 45.08 -38.76
CA PRO A 415 30.99 46.35 -39.40
C PRO A 415 29.67 47.06 -39.73
N ASP A 416 29.77 48.38 -39.70
CA ASP A 416 28.70 49.36 -39.74
C ASP A 416 27.69 49.24 -40.89
N THR A 417 26.50 49.72 -40.56
CA THR A 417 25.32 49.89 -41.40
C THR A 417 25.60 50.95 -42.48
N GLU A 418 25.69 50.55 -43.75
CA GLU A 418 25.52 51.49 -44.86
C GLU A 418 24.02 51.69 -45.13
N ILE A 419 23.55 52.89 -44.79
CA ILE A 419 22.27 53.45 -45.21
C ILE A 419 22.44 53.99 -46.63
N SER A 420 21.58 53.59 -47.58
CA SER A 420 21.36 54.37 -48.80
C SER A 420 19.96 54.16 -49.38
N ARG A 421 19.17 55.24 -49.20
CA ARG A 421 18.08 55.80 -50.03
C ARG A 421 16.91 54.95 -50.49
#